data_AF-A0A938KTC6-F1
#
_entry.id   AF-A0A938KTC6-F1
#
_cell.length_a   1.000
_cell.length_b   1.000
_cell.length_c   1.000
_cell.angle_alpha   90.00
_cell.angle_beta   90.00
_cell.angle_gamma   90.00
#
_symmetry.space_group_name_H-M   'P 1'
#
loop_
_entity.id
_entity.type
_entity.pdbx_description
1 polymer ?
#
loop_
_entity_poly.entity_id
_entity_poly.type
_entity_poly.pdbx_seq_one_letter_code
_entity_poly.pdbx_strand_id
1 'polypeptide(L)'
;MFEQHLPFEQTRRYYQNDLKGKDKIIFALHGYGQLGQFFFRQFNILNDNWGIVVPEGPHRFYLEGSSGRVGASWMTKESGHRQK
;
A
#
# COMPACT_ATOMS: atom_id res chain seq x y z
N MET A 1 -1.13 29.59 16.63
CA MET A 1 -0.74 28.18 16.45
C MET A 1 0.58 28.17 15.70
N PHE A 2 1.59 27.44 16.18
CA PHE A 2 2.87 27.28 15.49
C PHE A 2 2.98 25.84 15.01
N GLU A 3 3.22 25.66 13.71
CA GLU A 3 3.47 24.36 13.09
C GLU A 3 4.97 24.08 13.10
N GLN A 4 5.37 22.87 13.47
CA GLN A 4 6.76 22.43 13.50
C GLN A 4 6.81 21.03 12.89
N HIS A 5 7.88 20.74 12.15
CA HIS A 5 8.09 19.44 11.50
C HIS A 5 9.35 18.77 12.04
N LEU A 6 9.27 17.46 12.23
CA LEU A 6 10.41 16.61 12.58
C LEU A 6 10.57 15.53 11.51
N PRO A 7 11.80 15.25 11.05
CA PRO A 7 12.05 14.12 10.16
C PRO A 7 11.71 12.81 10.86
N PHE A 8 11.13 11.87 10.13
CA PHE A 8 10.86 10.52 10.63
C PHE A 8 11.06 9.48 9.52
N GLU A 9 11.44 8.27 9.91
CA GLU A 9 11.59 7.13 9.00
C GLU A 9 10.42 6.15 9.14
N GLN A 10 9.79 5.87 7.99
CA GLN A 10 8.63 5.01 7.77
C GLN A 10 8.90 3.59 7.29
N THR A 11 8.73 2.53 8.08
CA THR A 11 8.60 1.17 7.49
C THR A 11 7.20 0.94 6.91
N ARG A 12 7.14 0.39 5.69
CA ARG A 12 5.90 0.12 4.94
C ARG A 12 5.82 -1.33 4.51
N ARG A 13 4.59 -1.82 4.33
CA ARG A 13 4.32 -3.17 3.86
C ARG A 13 4.14 -3.17 2.35
N TYR A 14 4.67 -4.19 1.72
CA TYR A 14 4.37 -4.55 0.35
C TYR A 14 4.40 -6.07 0.24
N TYR A 15 3.76 -6.59 -0.79
CA TYR A 15 3.64 -8.02 -1.06
C TYR A 15 4.11 -8.26 -2.49
N GLN A 16 4.83 -9.36 -2.71
CA GLN A 16 5.31 -9.70 -4.05
C GLN A 16 5.37 -11.21 -4.25
N ASN A 17 5.38 -11.64 -5.52
CA ASN A 17 5.83 -12.99 -5.88
C ASN A 17 7.37 -13.01 -6.05
N ASP A 18 7.92 -14.16 -6.45
CA ASP A 18 9.32 -14.22 -6.87
C ASP A 18 9.51 -13.39 -8.15
N LEU A 19 10.38 -12.39 -8.09
CA LEU A 19 10.66 -11.48 -9.19
C LEU A 19 11.83 -11.96 -10.07
N LYS A 20 12.54 -13.02 -9.67
CA LYS A 20 13.72 -13.48 -10.40
C LYS A 20 13.33 -14.00 -11.79
N GLY A 21 13.99 -13.46 -12.81
CA GLY A 21 13.80 -13.87 -14.20
C GLY A 21 12.46 -13.44 -14.82
N LYS A 22 11.73 -12.51 -14.20
CA LYS A 22 10.50 -11.94 -14.78
C LYS A 22 10.86 -10.79 -15.72
N ASP A 23 10.30 -10.81 -16.93
CA ASP A 23 10.56 -9.78 -17.96
C ASP A 23 9.76 -8.50 -17.71
N LYS A 24 8.63 -8.61 -16.99
CA LYS A 24 7.71 -7.50 -16.73
C LYS A 24 7.28 -7.52 -15.28
N ILE A 25 7.26 -6.33 -14.65
CA ILE A 25 6.81 -6.14 -13.28
C ILE A 25 5.59 -5.24 -13.27
N ILE A 26 4.54 -5.65 -12.56
CA ILE A 26 3.32 -4.88 -12.33
C ILE A 26 3.36 -4.36 -10.90
N PHE A 27 3.26 -3.04 -10.76
CA PHE A 27 2.95 -2.39 -9.51
C PHE A 27 1.44 -2.22 -9.40
N ALA A 28 0.82 -3.02 -8.53
CA ALA A 28 -0.62 -3.07 -8.37
C ALA A 28 -1.04 -2.39 -7.07
N LEU A 29 -1.79 -1.29 -7.20
CA LEU A 29 -2.25 -0.47 -6.08
C LEU A 29 -3.70 -0.81 -5.74
N HIS A 30 -3.95 -1.22 -4.49
CA HIS A 30 -5.30 -1.59 -4.04
C HIS A 30 -6.21 -0.37 -3.88
N GLY A 31 -7.53 -0.58 -3.86
CA GLY A 31 -8.52 0.48 -3.60
C GLY A 31 -8.66 0.87 -2.13
N TYR A 32 -9.48 1.89 -1.85
CA TYR A 32 -9.78 2.33 -0.48
C TYR A 32 -10.38 1.19 0.37
N GLY A 33 -9.88 1.05 1.60
CA GLY A 33 -10.37 0.04 2.55
C GLY A 33 -9.90 -1.39 2.26
N GLN A 34 -9.16 -1.61 1.18
CA GLN A 34 -8.56 -2.91 0.87
C GLN A 34 -7.19 -3.05 1.57
N LEU A 35 -6.79 -4.28 1.90
CA LEU A 35 -5.42 -4.59 2.34
C LEU A 35 -4.64 -5.23 1.20
N GLY A 36 -3.36 -4.88 1.08
CA GLY A 36 -2.50 -5.38 0.02
C GLY A 36 -2.43 -6.91 -0.02
N GLN A 37 -2.37 -7.57 1.14
CA GLN A 37 -2.29 -9.04 1.23
C GLN A 37 -3.48 -9.77 0.58
N PHE A 38 -4.68 -9.19 0.65
CA PHE A 38 -5.87 -9.81 0.08
C PHE A 38 -6.03 -9.44 -1.38
N PHE A 39 -5.70 -8.19 -1.73
CA PHE A 39 -5.67 -7.73 -3.10
C PHE A 39 -4.67 -8.52 -3.95
N PHE A 40 -3.50 -8.84 -3.39
CA PHE A 40 -2.46 -9.64 -4.05
C PHE A 40 -2.97 -11.00 -4.58
N ARG A 41 -3.93 -11.63 -3.89
CA ARG A 41 -4.48 -12.94 -4.28
C ARG A 41 -5.21 -12.91 -5.61
N GLN A 42 -5.66 -11.75 -6.07
CA GLN A 42 -6.33 -11.59 -7.37
C GLN A 42 -5.37 -11.86 -8.54
N PHE A 43 -4.07 -11.76 -8.33
CA PHE A 43 -3.04 -11.97 -9.35
C PHE A 43 -2.62 -13.43 -9.53
N ASN A 44 -3.18 -14.36 -8.74
CA ASN A 44 -2.90 -15.80 -8.88
C ASN A 44 -3.34 -16.38 -10.24
N ILE A 45 -4.16 -15.65 -11.00
CA ILE A 45 -4.57 -16.03 -12.36
C ILE A 45 -3.51 -15.74 -13.42
N LEU A 46 -2.52 -14.90 -13.11
CA LEU A 46 -1.45 -14.56 -14.03
C LEU A 46 -0.42 -15.69 -14.10
N ASN A 47 0.14 -15.90 -15.29
CA ASN A 47 1.22 -16.87 -15.47
C ASN A 47 2.53 -16.37 -14.84
N ASP A 48 3.50 -17.28 -14.74
CA ASP A 48 4.79 -17.03 -14.12
C ASP A 48 5.70 -16.07 -14.90
N ASN A 49 5.28 -15.45 -15.99
CA ASN A 49 6.11 -14.45 -16.68
C ASN A 49 6.00 -13.06 -16.05
N TRP A 50 5.02 -12.85 -15.17
CA TRP A 50 4.76 -11.55 -14.53
C TRP A 50 5.32 -11.50 -13.11
N GLY A 51 6.16 -10.50 -12.85
CA GLY A 51 6.48 -10.06 -11.49
C GLY A 51 5.37 -9.17 -10.97
N ILE A 52 4.93 -9.37 -9.73
CA ILE A 52 3.84 -8.62 -9.12
C ILE A 52 4.37 -8.01 -7.82
N VAL A 53 4.19 -6.70 -7.68
CA VAL A 53 4.48 -5.97 -6.45
C VAL A 53 3.23 -5.18 -6.05
N VAL A 54 2.74 -5.43 -4.84
CA VAL A 54 1.55 -4.78 -4.26
C VAL A 54 1.98 -4.05 -2.99
N PRO A 55 2.33 -2.76 -3.08
CA PRO A 55 2.51 -1.94 -1.90
C PRO A 55 1.18 -1.73 -1.16
N GLU A 56 1.23 -1.55 0.15
CA GLU A 56 0.06 -1.23 0.97
C GLU A 56 -0.01 0.27 1.27
N GLY A 57 -1.22 0.83 1.16
CA GLY A 57 -1.49 2.22 1.49
C GLY A 57 -1.04 2.56 2.92
N PRO A 58 -0.42 3.72 3.15
CA PRO A 58 0.20 4.06 4.42
C PRO A 58 -0.80 4.18 5.58
N HIS A 59 -2.06 4.52 5.29
CA HIS A 59 -3.05 4.80 6.32
C HIS A 59 -3.96 3.57 6.54
N ARG A 60 -3.78 2.88 7.68
CA ARG A 60 -4.65 1.78 8.12
C ARG A 60 -5.71 2.28 9.09
N PHE A 61 -6.92 1.78 8.94
CA PHE A 61 -8.07 2.18 9.75
C PHE A 61 -9.08 1.03 9.88
N TYR A 62 -9.86 1.06 10.94
CA TYR A 62 -11.01 0.17 11.08
C TYR A 62 -12.13 0.63 10.15
N LEU A 63 -12.71 -0.31 9.40
CA LEU A 63 -13.79 -0.03 8.47
C LEU A 63 -15.10 0.31 9.19
N GLU A 64 -15.25 -0.14 10.44
CA GLU A 64 -16.47 0.00 11.25
C GLU A 64 -16.15 0.81 12.53
N GLY A 65 -15.83 2.10 12.34
CA GLY A 65 -15.53 3.00 13.45
C GLY A 65 -14.22 2.64 14.15
N SER A 66 -14.30 2.11 15.37
CA SER A 66 -13.13 1.70 16.17
C SER A 66 -12.95 0.18 16.26
N SER A 67 -13.76 -0.60 15.53
CA SER A 67 -13.74 -2.05 15.58
C SER A 67 -13.91 -2.69 14.19
N GLY A 68 -13.90 -4.02 14.15
CA GLY A 68 -14.11 -4.78 12.93
C GLY A 68 -12.86 -4.91 12.05
N ARG A 69 -13.07 -5.06 10.75
CA ARG A 69 -11.99 -5.33 9.78
C ARG A 69 -11.14 -4.09 9.57
N VAL A 70 -9.84 -4.29 9.40
CA VAL A 70 -8.90 -3.23 9.04
C VAL A 70 -8.79 -3.11 7.52
N GLY A 71 -8.85 -1.89 7.02
CA GLY A 71 -8.52 -1.54 5.64
C GLY A 71 -7.30 -0.61 5.57
N ALA A 72 -6.82 -0.35 4.35
CA ALA A 72 -5.78 0.64 4.08
C ALA A 72 -6.23 1.66 3.02
N SER A 73 -5.62 2.84 3.04
CA SER A 73 -5.87 3.94 2.11
C SER A 73 -4.56 4.61 1.70
N TRP A 74 -4.51 5.05 0.45
CA TRP A 74 -3.46 5.93 -0.10
C TRP A 74 -3.64 7.38 0.33
N MET A 75 -4.86 7.77 0.71
CA MET A 75 -5.14 9.12 1.16
C MET A 75 -4.56 9.33 2.56
N THR A 76 -3.74 10.36 2.68
CA THR A 76 -3.39 10.97 3.96
C THR A 76 -4.19 12.26 4.11
N LYS A 77 -4.69 12.52 5.32
CA LYS A 77 -5.32 13.80 5.64
C LYS A 77 -4.18 14.80 5.79
N GLU A 78 -3.90 15.53 4.71
CA GLU A 78 -2.93 16.63 4.66
C GLU A 78 -1.48 16.23 5.02
N SER A 79 -0.78 15.61 4.08
CA SER A 79 0.69 15.53 4.16
C SER A 79 1.29 16.83 3.62
N GLY A 80 1.57 17.78 4.50
CA GLY A 80 2.25 19.04 4.17
C GLY A 80 3.72 18.84 3.76
N HIS A 81 3.98 18.20 2.63
CA HIS A 81 5.29 18.26 2.00
C HIS A 81 5.22 19.26 0.84
N ARG A 82 5.13 20.54 1.19
CA ARG A 82 5.26 21.63 0.24
C ARG A 82 6.73 21.72 -0.16
N GLN A 83 7.10 21.00 -1.21
CA GLN A 83 8.36 21.23 -1.93
C GLN A 83 8.35 22.71 -2.36
N LYS A 84 9.25 23.52 -1.79
CA LYS A 84 9.57 24.85 -2.30
C LYS A 84 10.70 24.74 -3.29
#